data_AF-A0A412IRD1-F1
#
_entry.id   AF-A0A412IRD1-F1
#
_cell.length_a   1.000
_cell.length_b   1.000
_cell.length_c   1.000
_cell.angle_alpha   90.00
_cell.angle_beta   90.00
_cell.angle_gamma   90.00
#
_symmetry.space_group_name_H-M   'P 1'
#
loop_
_entity.id
_entity.type
_entity.pdbx_description
1 polymer ?
#
loop_
_entity_poly.entity_id
_entity_poly.type
_entity_poly.pdbx_seq_one_letter_code
_entity_poly.pdbx_strand_id
1 'polypeptide(L)'
;IKALISEDVLICNDDLVRLKYDIYEDICFERYIDKKFDLCRNDDLVRLKYDIYEDICFERYIDKKFDLCRGDYNSFYNEIEKFGRSIYRRYQIWISNKLFILDTRQKFIYTLLNDENIESEWKKQTEIGIVKSNYSGLLFEEFQDILDIQSINELIRITNLYAFKMSVRHNPIFSMDLIPIGEARKYLIEIIYDCDYDMVKSIPNSLVIQLCDDYSICNNREIPVERKACELIIRYIDELTNQALDEDKFYLYYDEIARLFLIICKMSQASEQWIKSYVNCMIDYYNNDDKKYKGIAKAILKSLLQNPDPTFVSVFPDLAIKVANTYWIKNDSNNMKRFHNIGYGNESYFGLSNNANLSSVDESGVYKNTFIWYILKYDFKKGFDWVISLSNHCVSVLNN
;
A
#
# COMPACT_ATOMS: atom_id res chain seq x y z
N ILE A 1 -19.12 29.66 -7.15
CA ILE A 1 -18.97 31.14 -6.99
C ILE A 1 -20.33 31.83 -6.85
N LYS A 2 -21.21 31.89 -7.87
CA LYS A 2 -22.53 32.56 -7.75
C LYS A 2 -23.40 32.04 -6.58
N ALA A 3 -23.40 30.73 -6.36
CA ALA A 3 -24.11 30.09 -5.24
C ALA A 3 -23.48 30.38 -3.85
N LEU A 4 -22.19 30.67 -3.79
CA LEU A 4 -21.48 31.01 -2.55
C LEU A 4 -21.61 32.51 -2.21
N ILE A 5 -21.79 33.35 -3.25
CA ILE A 5 -22.13 34.78 -3.11
C ILE A 5 -23.58 34.93 -2.63
N SER A 6 -24.52 34.13 -3.13
CA SER A 6 -25.92 34.17 -2.69
C SER A 6 -26.15 33.67 -1.26
N GLU A 7 -25.20 32.91 -0.70
CA GLU A 7 -25.23 32.39 0.67
C GLU A 7 -24.37 33.22 1.66
N ASP A 8 -23.89 34.39 1.21
CA ASP A 8 -23.12 35.36 2.00
C ASP A 8 -21.75 34.85 2.51
N VAL A 9 -21.22 33.79 1.87
CA VAL A 9 -19.92 33.19 2.20
C VAL A 9 -18.77 33.93 1.50
N LEU A 10 -19.03 34.52 0.33
CA LEU A 10 -18.08 35.31 -0.45
C LEU A 10 -18.68 36.69 -0.74
N ILE A 11 -17.92 37.75 -0.49
CA ILE A 11 -18.30 39.11 -0.85
C ILE A 11 -17.59 39.47 -2.17
N CYS A 12 -18.37 39.93 -3.14
CA CYS A 12 -17.84 40.55 -4.36
C CYS A 12 -17.69 42.06 -4.11
N ASN A 13 -16.45 42.55 -4.15
CA ASN A 13 -16.16 43.97 -4.35
C ASN A 13 -15.49 44.09 -5.73
N ASP A 14 -16.25 44.61 -6.69
CA ASP A 14 -15.83 44.77 -8.09
C ASP A 14 -15.34 43.44 -8.71
N ASP A 15 -14.16 43.43 -9.34
CA ASP A 15 -13.54 42.26 -9.98
C ASP A 15 -12.85 41.28 -8.99
N LEU A 16 -13.02 41.49 -7.67
CA LEU A 16 -12.35 40.69 -6.64
C LEU A 16 -13.36 40.01 -5.70
N VAL A 17 -13.21 38.69 -5.58
CA VAL A 17 -13.93 37.85 -4.62
C VAL A 17 -13.11 37.79 -3.33
N ARG A 18 -13.65 38.28 -2.20
CA ARG A 18 -12.98 38.32 -0.88
C ARG A 18 -13.85 37.69 0.21
N LEU A 19 -13.22 37.12 1.24
CA LEU A 19 -13.88 36.70 2.49
C LEU A 19 -14.22 37.94 3.33
N LYS A 20 -15.34 37.91 4.05
CA LYS A 20 -15.76 38.98 4.98
C LYS A 20 -14.77 39.08 6.15
N TYR A 21 -14.38 40.30 6.54
CA TYR A 21 -13.24 40.55 7.44
C TYR A 21 -13.45 40.05 8.89
N ASP A 22 -14.69 39.93 9.37
CA ASP A 22 -15.03 39.42 10.72
C ASP A 22 -14.75 37.91 10.90
N ILE A 23 -14.19 37.27 9.88
CA ILE A 23 -13.88 35.83 9.79
C ILE A 23 -12.40 35.54 10.12
N TYR A 24 -11.56 36.57 10.20
CA TYR A 24 -10.10 36.45 10.27
C TYR A 24 -9.58 36.13 11.69
N GLU A 25 -10.29 36.52 12.75
CA GLU A 25 -9.79 36.41 14.14
C GLU A 25 -10.00 35.04 14.80
N ASP A 26 -10.94 34.21 14.33
CA ASP A 26 -11.25 32.91 14.99
C ASP A 26 -10.34 31.74 14.58
N ILE A 27 -9.39 31.96 13.66
CA ILE A 27 -8.55 30.89 13.11
C ILE A 27 -7.19 30.87 13.83
N CYS A 28 -6.96 29.85 14.65
CA CYS A 28 -5.61 29.44 15.07
C CYS A 28 -4.78 28.98 13.85
N PHE A 29 -4.27 29.95 13.09
CA PHE A 29 -3.52 29.79 11.83
C PHE A 29 -2.15 29.12 11.98
N GLU A 30 -1.66 28.85 13.20
CA GLU A 30 -0.34 28.25 13.42
C GLU A 30 -0.17 26.86 12.79
N ARG A 31 -1.25 26.10 12.60
CA ARG A 31 -1.18 24.72 12.06
C ARG A 31 -0.94 24.63 10.54
N TYR A 32 -1.10 25.73 9.80
CA TYR A 32 -1.07 25.74 8.32
C TYR A 32 0.14 26.47 7.72
N ILE A 33 1.10 26.91 8.54
CA ILE A 33 2.23 27.73 8.09
C ILE A 33 3.51 26.89 7.95
N ASP A 34 3.95 26.68 6.71
CA ASP A 34 5.24 26.09 6.35
C ASP A 34 6.34 27.17 6.39
N LYS A 35 7.60 26.83 6.70
CA LYS A 35 8.71 27.81 6.85
C LYS A 35 9.03 28.63 5.59
N LYS A 36 8.46 28.28 4.43
CA LYS A 36 8.54 29.07 3.19
C LYS A 36 7.62 30.31 3.16
N PHE A 37 6.77 30.47 4.17
CA PHE A 37 5.77 31.54 4.28
C PHE A 37 6.37 32.95 4.43
N ASP A 38 7.60 33.06 4.94
CA ASP A 38 8.28 34.35 5.15
C ASP A 38 8.64 35.09 3.84
N LEU A 39 8.59 34.41 2.68
CA LEU A 39 8.90 35.00 1.38
C LEU A 39 7.70 35.66 0.68
N CYS A 40 6.49 35.57 1.26
CA CYS A 40 5.26 36.11 0.68
C CYS A 40 4.66 37.27 1.51
N ARG A 41 5.45 37.90 2.39
CA ARG A 41 5.04 39.11 3.11
C ARG A 41 5.22 40.34 2.23
N ASN A 42 4.12 40.92 1.77
CA ASN A 42 4.04 42.36 1.53
C ASN A 42 2.89 42.88 2.39
N ASP A 43 3.17 43.87 3.23
CA ASP A 43 2.19 44.70 3.94
C ASP A 43 1.02 43.90 4.56
N ASP A 44 1.32 43.08 5.57
CA ASP A 44 0.35 42.40 6.45
C ASP A 44 -0.71 41.50 5.77
N LEU A 45 -0.54 41.15 4.48
CA LEU A 45 -1.51 40.36 3.73
C LEU A 45 -0.91 39.07 3.16
N VAL A 46 -1.50 37.94 3.54
CA VAL A 46 -1.20 36.61 2.98
C VAL A 46 -2.23 36.27 1.90
N ARG A 47 -1.76 36.00 0.68
CA ARG A 47 -2.62 35.51 -0.42
C ARG A 47 -2.64 33.98 -0.43
N LEU A 48 -3.77 33.36 -0.05
CA LEU A 48 -3.94 31.91 -0.24
C LEU A 48 -4.23 31.59 -1.72
N LYS A 49 -3.97 30.35 -2.13
CA LYS A 49 -4.40 29.86 -3.45
C LYS A 49 -5.93 29.75 -3.48
N TYR A 50 -6.54 30.00 -4.64
CA TYR A 50 -8.01 29.94 -4.82
C TYR A 50 -8.61 28.62 -4.33
N ASP A 51 -7.93 27.49 -4.55
CA ASP A 51 -8.40 26.17 -4.13
C ASP A 51 -8.58 26.06 -2.60
N ILE A 52 -7.70 26.71 -1.82
CA ILE A 52 -7.77 26.72 -0.35
C ILE A 52 -8.97 27.56 0.11
N TYR A 53 -9.21 28.71 -0.53
CA TYR A 53 -10.40 29.52 -0.26
C TYR A 53 -11.68 28.74 -0.57
N GLU A 54 -11.69 27.99 -1.68
CA GLU A 54 -12.84 27.19 -2.08
C GLU A 54 -13.15 26.09 -1.04
N ASP A 55 -12.13 25.38 -0.55
CA ASP A 55 -12.29 24.37 0.51
C ASP A 55 -12.89 24.96 1.78
N ILE A 56 -12.36 26.09 2.27
CA ILE A 56 -12.88 26.78 3.47
C ILE A 56 -14.34 27.20 3.29
N CYS A 57 -14.69 27.73 2.12
CA CYS A 57 -16.06 28.17 1.83
C CYS A 57 -17.04 26.99 1.84
N PHE A 58 -16.64 25.86 1.24
CA PHE A 58 -17.47 24.67 1.23
C PHE A 58 -17.59 24.04 2.61
N GLU A 59 -16.51 23.97 3.38
CA GLU A 59 -16.53 23.47 4.77
C GLU A 59 -17.55 24.24 5.61
N ARG A 60 -17.51 25.58 5.56
CA ARG A 60 -18.48 26.42 6.28
C ARG A 60 -19.91 26.30 5.76
N TYR A 61 -20.09 26.21 4.45
CA TYR A 61 -21.40 26.02 3.85
C TYR A 61 -22.02 24.69 4.31
N ILE A 62 -21.23 23.61 4.27
CA ILE A 62 -21.65 22.29 4.71
C ILE A 62 -21.97 22.31 6.21
N ASP A 63 -21.12 22.93 7.05
CA ASP A 63 -21.37 23.11 8.48
C ASP A 63 -22.70 23.80 8.76
N LYS A 64 -22.93 24.95 8.12
CA LYS A 64 -24.15 25.73 8.28
C LYS A 64 -25.39 24.89 7.92
N LYS A 65 -25.35 24.15 6.81
CA LYS A 65 -26.49 23.32 6.37
C LYS A 65 -26.68 22.09 7.25
N PHE A 66 -25.60 21.51 7.74
CA PHE A 66 -25.63 20.39 8.67
C PHE A 66 -26.25 20.80 10.02
N ASP A 67 -25.84 21.93 10.59
CA ASP A 67 -26.40 22.43 11.85
C ASP A 67 -27.89 22.80 11.71
N LEU A 68 -28.28 23.32 10.55
CA LEU A 68 -29.68 23.68 10.26
C LEU A 68 -30.59 22.46 10.09
N CYS A 69 -30.07 21.30 9.65
CA CYS A 69 -30.91 20.13 9.39
C CYS A 69 -31.42 19.45 10.67
N ARG A 70 -30.76 19.67 11.82
CA ARG A 70 -31.16 19.15 13.14
C ARG A 70 -31.47 17.63 13.14
N GLY A 71 -30.77 16.86 12.30
CA GLY A 71 -30.92 15.41 12.16
C GLY A 71 -31.76 14.94 10.97
N ASP A 72 -32.37 15.83 10.18
CA ASP A 72 -32.97 15.49 8.88
C ASP A 72 -31.90 15.45 7.78
N TYR A 73 -31.21 14.32 7.68
CA TYR A 73 -30.10 14.14 6.75
C TYR A 73 -30.54 14.17 5.27
N ASN A 74 -31.75 13.73 4.96
CA ASN A 74 -32.26 13.76 3.58
C ASN A 74 -32.48 15.20 3.10
N SER A 75 -33.00 16.08 3.95
CA SER A 75 -33.07 17.52 3.62
C SER A 75 -31.68 18.13 3.41
N PHE A 76 -30.71 17.78 4.27
CA PHE A 76 -29.32 18.22 4.13
C PHE A 76 -28.69 17.79 2.80
N TYR A 77 -28.84 16.52 2.41
CA TYR A 77 -28.27 16.01 1.16
C TYR A 77 -28.87 16.70 -0.07
N ASN A 78 -30.19 16.87 -0.11
CA ASN A 78 -30.87 17.60 -1.18
C ASN A 78 -30.37 19.05 -1.32
N GLU A 79 -30.00 19.71 -0.21
CA GLU A 79 -29.47 21.07 -0.23
C GLU A 79 -28.05 21.15 -0.79
N ILE A 80 -27.18 20.20 -0.45
CA ILE A 80 -25.79 20.21 -0.93
C ILE A 80 -25.66 19.61 -2.34
N GLU A 81 -26.59 18.76 -2.77
CA GLU A 81 -26.62 18.18 -4.12
C GLU A 81 -26.82 19.23 -5.22
N LYS A 82 -27.35 20.41 -4.89
CA LYS A 82 -27.49 21.56 -5.81
C LYS A 82 -26.17 21.96 -6.50
N PHE A 83 -25.03 21.61 -5.90
CA PHE A 83 -23.69 21.87 -6.46
C PHE A 83 -23.21 20.76 -7.42
N GLY A 84 -24.04 19.74 -7.66
CA GLY A 84 -23.73 18.58 -8.49
C GLY A 84 -22.52 17.79 -7.98
N ARG A 85 -21.94 16.95 -8.84
CA ARG A 85 -20.83 16.03 -8.49
C ARG A 85 -19.59 16.69 -7.86
N SER A 86 -19.42 18.00 -8.06
CA SER A 86 -18.29 18.75 -7.48
C SER A 86 -18.30 18.73 -5.94
N ILE A 87 -19.49 18.62 -5.33
CA ILE A 87 -19.64 18.63 -3.87
C ILE A 87 -19.12 17.37 -3.21
N TYR A 88 -19.12 16.22 -3.90
CA TYR A 88 -18.74 14.94 -3.29
C TYR A 88 -17.32 14.95 -2.74
N ARG A 89 -16.37 15.52 -3.48
CA ARG A 89 -14.99 15.66 -3.00
C ARG A 89 -14.91 16.56 -1.76
N ARG A 90 -15.65 17.68 -1.76
CA ARG A 90 -15.64 18.65 -0.65
C ARG A 90 -16.31 18.05 0.59
N TYR A 91 -17.40 17.32 0.40
CA TYR A 91 -18.06 16.54 1.43
C TYR A 91 -17.11 15.48 2.02
N GLN A 92 -16.43 14.66 1.21
CA GLN A 92 -15.44 13.68 1.72
C GLN A 92 -14.36 14.34 2.60
N ILE A 93 -13.84 15.51 2.19
CA ILE A 93 -12.86 16.27 2.98
C ILE A 93 -13.48 16.74 4.30
N TRP A 94 -14.70 17.28 4.24
CA TRP A 94 -15.45 17.72 5.41
C TRP A 94 -15.66 16.57 6.41
N ILE A 95 -16.12 15.40 5.94
CA ILE A 95 -16.25 14.18 6.76
C ILE A 95 -14.93 13.82 7.42
N SER A 96 -13.87 13.75 6.63
CA SER A 96 -12.53 13.39 7.10
C SER A 96 -12.07 14.29 8.24
N ASN A 97 -12.39 15.59 8.19
CA ASN A 97 -12.05 16.55 9.24
C ASN A 97 -12.94 16.41 10.48
N LYS A 98 -14.24 16.17 10.29
CA LYS A 98 -15.21 16.07 11.40
C LYS A 98 -15.01 14.84 12.28
N LEU A 99 -14.36 13.79 11.78
CA LEU A 99 -14.00 12.61 12.58
C LEU A 99 -13.17 12.94 13.84
N PHE A 100 -12.46 14.06 13.87
CA PHE A 100 -11.71 14.49 15.04
C PHE A 100 -12.60 14.82 16.26
N ILE A 101 -13.86 15.23 16.05
CA ILE A 101 -14.75 15.76 17.10
C ILE A 101 -15.66 14.64 17.67
N LEU A 102 -15.53 14.35 18.97
CA LEU A 102 -16.26 13.30 19.70
C LEU A 102 -17.78 13.35 19.52
N ASP A 103 -18.41 14.51 19.74
CA ASP A 103 -19.87 14.67 19.65
C ASP A 103 -20.42 14.39 18.25
N THR A 104 -19.61 14.68 17.22
CA THR A 104 -19.97 14.41 15.83
C THR A 104 -19.86 12.92 15.54
N ARG A 105 -18.84 12.20 16.03
CA ARG A 105 -18.70 10.75 15.81
C ARG A 105 -19.92 9.96 16.28
N GLN A 106 -20.40 10.22 17.49
CA GLN A 106 -21.52 9.48 18.10
C GLN A 106 -22.88 9.73 17.41
N LYS A 107 -23.13 10.94 16.89
CA LYS A 107 -24.42 11.28 16.25
C LYS A 107 -24.45 11.04 14.75
N PHE A 108 -23.31 11.16 14.09
CA PHE A 108 -23.24 11.25 12.64
C PHE A 108 -22.82 9.92 12.01
N ILE A 109 -21.81 9.26 12.57
CA ILE A 109 -21.24 8.04 11.98
C ILE A 109 -22.15 6.85 12.21
N TYR A 110 -22.68 6.71 13.43
CA TYR A 110 -23.63 5.65 13.74
C TYR A 110 -24.87 5.73 12.85
N THR A 111 -25.42 6.94 12.65
CA THR A 111 -26.58 7.10 11.78
C THR A 111 -26.23 6.88 10.31
N LEU A 112 -25.04 7.23 9.84
CA LEU A 112 -24.68 7.02 8.43
C LEU A 112 -24.40 5.57 8.05
N LEU A 113 -23.88 4.78 8.99
CA LEU A 113 -23.63 3.37 8.74
C LEU A 113 -24.94 2.56 8.79
N ASN A 114 -25.88 2.94 9.65
CA ASN A 114 -27.06 2.14 9.96
C ASN A 114 -28.39 2.67 9.41
N ASP A 115 -28.46 3.91 8.92
CA ASP A 115 -29.70 4.46 8.35
C ASP A 115 -29.90 3.98 6.91
N GLU A 116 -30.87 3.07 6.74
CA GLU A 116 -31.28 2.55 5.42
C GLU A 116 -32.01 3.58 4.56
N ASN A 117 -32.45 4.71 5.14
CA ASN A 117 -33.20 5.74 4.43
C ASN A 117 -32.30 6.75 3.69
N ILE A 118 -30.98 6.68 3.89
CA ILE A 118 -30.02 7.54 3.20
C ILE A 118 -29.72 6.97 1.82
N GLU A 119 -29.70 7.83 0.82
CA GLU A 119 -29.35 7.44 -0.54
C GLU A 119 -27.96 6.79 -0.59
N SER A 120 -27.85 5.68 -1.34
CA SER A 120 -26.66 4.84 -1.40
C SER A 120 -25.40 5.60 -1.85
N GLU A 121 -25.55 6.59 -2.72
CA GLU A 121 -24.42 7.42 -3.17
C GLU A 121 -23.85 8.26 -2.02
N TRP A 122 -24.69 8.92 -1.23
CA TRP A 122 -24.27 9.71 -0.07
C TRP A 122 -23.67 8.86 1.04
N LYS A 123 -24.20 7.65 1.25
CA LYS A 123 -23.61 6.65 2.14
C LYS A 123 -22.18 6.32 1.71
N LYS A 124 -21.99 6.01 0.43
CA LYS A 124 -20.67 5.74 -0.15
C LYS A 124 -19.72 6.92 -0.04
N GLN A 125 -20.17 8.15 -0.31
CA GLN A 125 -19.33 9.34 -0.14
C GLN A 125 -18.88 9.55 1.31
N THR A 126 -19.73 9.19 2.26
CA THR A 126 -19.42 9.24 3.70
C THR A 126 -18.35 8.21 4.04
N GLU A 127 -18.53 6.95 3.63
CA GLU A 127 -17.55 5.88 3.83
C GLU A 127 -16.19 6.25 3.24
N ILE A 128 -16.16 6.84 2.03
CA ILE A 128 -14.93 7.34 1.40
C ILE A 128 -14.26 8.43 2.27
N GLY A 129 -15.05 9.38 2.79
CA GLY A 129 -14.55 10.43 3.68
C GLY A 129 -13.96 9.86 4.98
N ILE A 130 -14.61 8.84 5.54
CA ILE A 130 -14.16 8.13 6.74
C ILE A 130 -12.80 7.47 6.48
N VAL A 131 -12.70 6.60 5.47
CA VAL A 131 -11.49 5.78 5.27
C VAL A 131 -10.26 6.59 4.86
N LYS A 132 -10.46 7.78 4.27
CA LYS A 132 -9.38 8.71 3.91
C LYS A 132 -8.84 9.51 5.10
N SER A 133 -9.54 9.52 6.22
CA SER A 133 -9.16 10.32 7.38
C SER A 133 -8.01 9.71 8.16
N ASN A 134 -7.12 10.56 8.63
CA ASN A 134 -6.09 10.17 9.60
C ASN A 134 -6.68 9.96 11.00
N TYR A 135 -7.94 10.33 11.23
CA TYR A 135 -8.66 10.14 12.49
C TYR A 135 -9.68 9.00 12.43
N SER A 136 -9.69 8.22 11.34
CA SER A 136 -10.58 7.07 11.21
C SER A 136 -10.35 6.05 12.31
N GLY A 137 -9.15 6.01 12.91
CA GLY A 137 -8.84 5.13 14.04
C GLY A 137 -9.74 5.31 15.25
N LEU A 138 -10.05 6.56 15.60
CA LEU A 138 -10.93 6.87 16.74
C LEU A 138 -12.32 6.27 16.55
N LEU A 139 -12.80 6.22 15.30
CA LEU A 139 -14.08 5.61 14.96
C LEU A 139 -14.02 4.10 15.12
N PHE A 140 -12.98 3.45 14.59
CA PHE A 140 -12.83 2.00 14.71
C PHE A 140 -12.71 1.59 16.17
N GLU A 141 -11.91 2.29 16.98
CA GLU A 141 -11.78 2.02 18.42
C GLU A 141 -13.11 2.17 19.18
N GLU A 142 -13.93 3.16 18.83
CA GLU A 142 -15.20 3.42 19.52
C GLU A 142 -16.34 2.49 19.08
N PHE A 143 -16.36 2.06 17.82
CA PHE A 143 -17.51 1.39 17.23
C PHE A 143 -17.23 -0.03 16.71
N GLN A 144 -16.04 -0.58 16.93
CA GLN A 144 -15.68 -1.94 16.49
C GLN A 144 -16.72 -3.00 16.87
N ASP A 145 -17.22 -2.96 18.10
CA ASP A 145 -18.19 -3.96 18.61
C ASP A 145 -19.57 -3.89 17.93
N ILE A 146 -19.86 -2.80 17.24
CA ILE A 146 -21.17 -2.51 16.65
C ILE A 146 -21.13 -2.70 15.12
N LEU A 147 -19.94 -2.70 14.52
CA LEU A 147 -19.77 -2.91 13.08
C LEU A 147 -20.06 -4.37 12.72
N ASP A 148 -21.09 -4.60 11.91
CA ASP A 148 -21.37 -5.92 11.39
C ASP A 148 -20.40 -6.32 10.26
N ILE A 149 -20.38 -7.60 9.93
CA ILE A 149 -19.51 -8.17 8.89
C ILE A 149 -19.72 -7.49 7.54
N GLN A 150 -20.98 -7.15 7.21
CA GLN A 150 -21.32 -6.52 5.93
C GLN A 150 -20.70 -5.13 5.83
N SER A 151 -20.77 -4.34 6.91
CA SER A 151 -20.14 -3.03 7.03
C SER A 151 -18.62 -3.12 6.95
N ILE A 152 -18.02 -4.11 7.63
CA ILE A 152 -16.57 -4.34 7.55
C ILE A 152 -16.15 -4.66 6.11
N ASN A 153 -16.86 -5.54 5.42
CA ASN A 153 -16.57 -5.89 4.02
C ASN A 153 -16.66 -4.67 3.09
N GLU A 154 -17.70 -3.85 3.24
CA GLU A 154 -17.84 -2.64 2.45
C GLU A 154 -16.75 -1.61 2.77
N LEU A 155 -16.40 -1.42 4.04
CA LEU A 155 -15.30 -0.53 4.43
C LEU A 155 -13.95 -0.98 3.87
N ILE A 156 -13.69 -2.29 3.80
CA ILE A 156 -12.49 -2.83 3.14
C ILE A 156 -12.51 -2.50 1.64
N ARG A 157 -13.65 -2.73 0.96
CA ARG A 157 -13.79 -2.40 -0.48
C ARG A 157 -13.56 -0.92 -0.74
N ILE A 158 -14.18 -0.06 0.05
CA ILE A 158 -14.05 1.39 -0.07
C ILE A 158 -12.61 1.84 0.21
N THR A 159 -11.96 1.26 1.22
CA THR A 159 -10.54 1.52 1.52
C THR A 159 -9.64 1.15 0.35
N ASN A 160 -9.79 -0.08 -0.17
CA ASN A 160 -9.01 -0.63 -1.29
C ASN A 160 -9.23 0.10 -2.62
N LEU A 161 -10.32 0.87 -2.77
CA LEU A 161 -10.62 1.60 -4.00
C LEU A 161 -10.29 3.10 -3.90
N TYR A 162 -10.55 3.72 -2.75
CA TYR A 162 -10.60 5.18 -2.67
C TYR A 162 -9.59 5.79 -1.71
N ALA A 163 -9.03 5.04 -0.76
CA ALA A 163 -8.13 5.58 0.26
C ALA A 163 -6.68 5.72 -0.22
N PHE A 164 -6.47 6.50 -1.29
CA PHE A 164 -5.14 6.78 -1.86
C PHE A 164 -4.96 8.26 -2.18
N LYS A 165 -3.71 8.70 -2.15
CA LYS A 165 -3.26 9.95 -2.77
C LYS A 165 -2.24 9.65 -3.87
N MET A 166 -2.20 10.52 -4.85
CA MET A 166 -1.18 10.47 -5.87
C MET A 166 0.12 11.09 -5.35
N SER A 167 1.23 10.40 -5.52
CA SER A 167 2.56 10.88 -5.20
C SER A 167 3.46 10.74 -6.42
N VAL A 168 4.29 11.75 -6.65
CA VAL A 168 5.27 11.74 -7.74
C VAL A 168 6.63 11.42 -7.13
N ARG A 169 7.25 10.32 -7.57
CA ARG A 169 8.62 9.97 -7.19
C ARG A 169 9.58 10.32 -8.32
N HIS A 170 10.69 10.93 -7.92
CA HIS A 170 11.79 11.32 -8.81
C HIS A 170 13.07 10.62 -8.35
N ASN A 171 13.18 9.29 -8.53
CA ASN A 171 14.48 8.58 -8.61
C ASN A 171 14.29 7.05 -8.75
N PRO A 172 14.95 6.35 -9.69
CA PRO A 172 15.74 6.84 -10.82
C PRO A 172 14.91 7.15 -12.08
N ILE A 173 13.63 6.79 -12.09
CA ILE A 173 12.67 7.02 -13.18
C ILE A 173 11.49 7.83 -12.62
N PHE A 174 10.93 8.72 -13.43
CA PHE A 174 9.68 9.41 -13.08
C PHE A 174 8.55 8.39 -12.94
N SER A 175 8.02 8.22 -11.72
CA SER A 175 6.87 7.37 -11.48
C SER A 175 5.77 8.14 -10.75
N MET A 176 4.54 7.86 -11.16
CA MET A 176 3.34 8.32 -10.49
C MET A 176 2.78 7.14 -9.71
N ASP A 177 2.82 7.26 -8.39
CA ASP A 177 2.47 6.19 -7.49
C ASP A 177 1.23 6.57 -6.68
N LEU A 178 0.36 5.59 -6.46
CA LEU A 178 -0.73 5.71 -5.50
C LEU A 178 -0.20 5.31 -4.12
N ILE A 179 -0.19 6.25 -3.19
CA ILE A 179 0.20 6.01 -1.81
C ILE A 179 -1.08 5.91 -0.98
N PRO A 180 -1.27 4.80 -0.23
CA PRO A 180 -2.34 4.67 0.74
C PRO A 180 -2.37 5.84 1.74
N ILE A 181 -3.57 6.29 2.08
CA ILE A 181 -3.80 7.36 3.07
C ILE A 181 -4.87 6.94 4.07
N GLY A 182 -4.94 7.69 5.16
CA GLY A 182 -5.84 7.43 6.28
C GLY A 182 -5.34 6.28 7.15
N GLU A 183 -5.92 6.17 8.33
CA GLU A 183 -5.56 5.13 9.29
C GLU A 183 -6.43 3.87 9.14
N ALA A 184 -7.46 3.89 8.28
CA ALA A 184 -8.45 2.82 8.21
C ALA A 184 -7.85 1.44 7.94
N ARG A 185 -6.83 1.35 7.09
CA ARG A 185 -6.15 0.07 6.80
C ARG A 185 -5.58 -0.60 8.05
N LYS A 186 -4.95 0.21 8.92
CA LYS A 186 -4.36 -0.27 10.17
C LYS A 186 -5.41 -0.99 11.01
N TYR A 187 -6.50 -0.29 11.29
CA TYR A 187 -7.58 -0.79 12.13
C TYR A 187 -8.36 -1.93 11.48
N LEU A 188 -8.61 -1.88 10.18
CA LEU A 188 -9.27 -2.98 9.46
C LEU A 188 -8.44 -4.26 9.51
N ILE A 189 -7.11 -4.18 9.40
CA ILE A 189 -6.22 -5.34 9.56
C ILE A 189 -6.32 -5.89 10.98
N GLU A 190 -6.32 -5.03 12.00
CA GLU A 190 -6.46 -5.45 13.39
C GLU A 190 -7.80 -6.14 13.65
N ILE A 191 -8.90 -5.54 13.20
CA ILE A 191 -10.26 -6.11 13.29
C ILE A 191 -10.29 -7.49 12.64
N ILE A 192 -9.84 -7.62 11.38
CA ILE A 192 -9.86 -8.91 10.65
C ILE A 192 -9.01 -9.95 11.38
N TYR A 193 -7.85 -9.57 11.91
CA TYR A 193 -6.95 -10.48 12.59
C TYR A 193 -7.53 -10.99 13.92
N ASP A 194 -8.20 -10.11 14.66
CA ASP A 194 -8.78 -10.39 15.99
C ASP A 194 -10.19 -11.02 15.89
N CYS A 195 -10.85 -10.97 14.73
CA CYS A 195 -12.14 -11.64 14.49
C CYS A 195 -12.03 -13.18 14.49
N ASP A 196 -13.15 -13.83 14.84
CA ASP A 196 -13.27 -15.30 14.74
C ASP A 196 -13.02 -15.81 13.32
N TYR A 197 -12.37 -16.97 13.22
CA TYR A 197 -11.95 -17.57 11.95
C TYR A 197 -13.10 -17.75 10.94
N ASP A 198 -14.29 -18.10 11.42
CA ASP A 198 -15.48 -18.26 10.57
C ASP A 198 -15.98 -16.92 10.01
N MET A 199 -15.80 -15.81 10.74
CA MET A 199 -16.10 -14.46 10.22
C MET A 199 -15.11 -14.06 9.14
N VAL A 200 -13.82 -14.33 9.32
CA VAL A 200 -12.78 -14.02 8.33
C VAL A 200 -13.05 -14.73 6.99
N LYS A 201 -13.54 -15.98 7.03
CA LYS A 201 -13.94 -16.73 5.82
C LYS A 201 -15.07 -16.10 5.01
N SER A 202 -15.91 -15.26 5.63
CA SER A 202 -16.99 -14.57 4.91
C SER A 202 -16.48 -13.40 4.05
N ILE A 203 -15.27 -12.91 4.32
CA ILE A 203 -14.63 -11.82 3.58
C ILE A 203 -13.84 -12.42 2.41
N PRO A 204 -14.03 -11.92 1.17
CA PRO A 204 -13.23 -12.36 0.03
C PRO A 204 -11.72 -12.21 0.29
N ASN A 205 -10.97 -13.30 0.15
CA ASN A 205 -9.51 -13.32 0.36
C ASN A 205 -8.78 -12.23 -0.45
N SER A 206 -9.23 -11.95 -1.67
CA SER A 206 -8.64 -10.91 -2.54
C SER A 206 -8.67 -9.53 -1.90
N LEU A 207 -9.72 -9.21 -1.12
CA LEU A 207 -9.85 -7.93 -0.44
C LEU A 207 -8.87 -7.82 0.73
N VAL A 208 -8.72 -8.88 1.53
CA VAL A 208 -7.79 -8.93 2.66
C VAL A 208 -6.34 -8.89 2.16
N ILE A 209 -6.04 -9.64 1.11
CA ILE A 209 -4.71 -9.64 0.49
C ILE A 209 -4.36 -8.25 -0.04
N GLN A 210 -5.26 -7.59 -0.76
CA GLN A 210 -5.04 -6.22 -1.24
C GLN A 210 -4.87 -5.24 -0.07
N LEU A 211 -5.66 -5.38 1.00
CA LEU A 211 -5.55 -4.52 2.18
C LEU A 211 -4.15 -4.61 2.82
N CYS A 212 -3.62 -5.82 2.96
CA CYS A 212 -2.27 -6.07 3.48
C CYS A 212 -1.18 -5.59 2.53
N ASP A 213 -1.34 -5.82 1.22
CA ASP A 213 -0.38 -5.36 0.20
C ASP A 213 -0.32 -3.83 0.15
N ASP A 214 -1.46 -3.15 0.18
CA ASP A 214 -1.50 -1.70 0.28
C ASP A 214 -0.88 -1.22 1.61
N TYR A 215 -1.21 -1.85 2.74
CA TYR A 215 -0.62 -1.45 4.02
C TYR A 215 0.92 -1.54 4.01
N SER A 216 1.46 -2.52 3.28
CA SER A 216 2.90 -2.68 3.12
C SER A 216 3.59 -1.52 2.39
N ILE A 217 2.86 -0.60 1.76
CA ILE A 217 3.43 0.61 1.13
C ILE A 217 2.98 1.92 1.81
N CYS A 218 2.30 1.83 2.96
CA CYS A 218 1.98 3.00 3.79
C CYS A 218 3.24 3.70 4.31
N ASN A 219 3.15 5.02 4.52
CA ASN A 219 4.26 5.79 5.09
C ASN A 219 4.42 5.57 6.60
N ASN A 220 3.31 5.44 7.32
CA ASN A 220 3.28 5.27 8.78
C ASN A 220 2.86 3.83 9.10
N ARG A 221 3.82 2.91 9.07
CA ARG A 221 3.59 1.50 9.41
C ARG A 221 4.03 1.21 10.83
N GLU A 222 3.25 0.38 11.52
CA GLU A 222 3.54 -0.07 12.88
C GLU A 222 3.87 -1.56 12.87
N ILE A 223 5.02 -1.94 13.43
CA ILE A 223 5.51 -3.33 13.45
C ILE A 223 4.46 -4.33 13.99
N PRO A 224 3.69 -4.04 15.06
CA PRO A 224 2.63 -4.93 15.52
C PRO A 224 1.55 -5.21 14.46
N VAL A 225 1.17 -4.20 13.68
CA VAL A 225 0.15 -4.32 12.63
C VAL A 225 0.72 -4.97 11.39
N GLU A 226 1.97 -4.65 11.01
CA GLU A 226 2.70 -5.39 9.97
C GLU A 226 2.78 -6.88 10.30
N ARG A 227 2.99 -7.25 11.58
CA ARG A 227 3.01 -8.65 12.00
C ARG A 227 1.66 -9.33 11.79
N LYS A 228 0.56 -8.69 12.23
CA LYS A 228 -0.81 -9.19 11.98
C LYS A 228 -1.09 -9.37 10.49
N ALA A 229 -0.71 -8.38 9.67
CA ALA A 229 -0.85 -8.44 8.21
C ALA A 229 -0.06 -9.61 7.60
N CYS A 230 1.20 -9.77 7.99
CA CYS A 230 2.01 -10.90 7.54
C CYS A 230 1.41 -12.24 7.95
N GLU A 231 0.92 -12.38 9.18
CA GLU A 231 0.30 -13.62 9.67
C GLU A 231 -0.96 -13.98 8.89
N LEU A 232 -1.79 -12.99 8.49
CA LEU A 232 -2.90 -13.22 7.57
C LEU A 232 -2.43 -13.75 6.21
N ILE A 233 -1.39 -13.14 5.62
CA ILE A 233 -0.83 -13.59 4.33
C ILE A 233 -0.19 -14.98 4.45
N ILE A 234 0.48 -15.29 5.57
CA ILE A 234 1.06 -16.61 5.83
C ILE A 234 -0.03 -17.67 5.87
N ARG A 235 -1.15 -17.43 6.55
CA ARG A 235 -2.30 -18.35 6.54
C ARG A 235 -2.77 -18.66 5.12
N TYR A 236 -2.85 -17.65 4.24
CA TYR A 236 -3.21 -17.87 2.84
C TYR A 236 -2.17 -18.66 2.05
N ILE A 237 -0.87 -18.42 2.29
CA ILE A 237 0.21 -19.22 1.68
C ILE A 237 0.09 -20.68 2.11
N ASP A 238 -0.15 -20.94 3.39
CA ASP A 238 -0.30 -22.29 3.93
C ASP A 238 -1.54 -22.99 3.37
N GLU A 239 -2.68 -22.29 3.27
CA GLU A 239 -3.91 -22.81 2.65
C GLU A 239 -3.69 -23.20 1.18
N LEU A 240 -3.07 -22.32 0.37
CA LEU A 240 -2.75 -22.61 -1.03
C LEU A 240 -1.73 -23.75 -1.16
N THR A 241 -0.75 -23.83 -0.26
CA THR A 241 0.23 -24.91 -0.26
C THR A 241 -0.43 -26.25 0.07
N ASN A 242 -1.37 -26.27 1.02
CA ASN A 242 -2.13 -27.48 1.36
C ASN A 242 -3.07 -27.91 0.22
N GLN A 243 -3.76 -26.96 -0.42
CA GLN A 243 -4.58 -27.26 -1.61
C GLN A 243 -3.73 -27.82 -2.75
N ALA A 244 -2.55 -27.24 -2.99
CA ALA A 244 -1.59 -27.76 -3.96
C ALA A 244 -1.12 -29.19 -3.64
N LEU A 245 -0.97 -29.52 -2.35
CA LEU A 245 -0.61 -30.86 -1.87
C LEU A 245 -1.73 -31.87 -2.13
N ASP A 246 -2.97 -31.51 -1.83
CA ASP A 246 -4.14 -32.38 -1.96
C ASP A 246 -4.48 -32.67 -3.42
N GLU A 247 -4.34 -31.66 -4.29
CA GLU A 247 -4.66 -31.78 -5.72
C GLU A 247 -3.52 -32.31 -6.59
N ASP A 248 -2.30 -32.41 -6.05
CA ASP A 248 -1.05 -32.67 -6.79
C ASP A 248 -0.83 -31.69 -7.97
N LYS A 249 -1.31 -30.44 -7.82
CA LYS A 249 -1.32 -29.39 -8.86
C LYS A 249 -0.54 -28.14 -8.45
N PHE A 250 0.60 -28.34 -7.82
CA PHE A 250 1.51 -27.28 -7.38
C PHE A 250 1.78 -26.18 -8.43
N TYR A 251 1.91 -26.56 -9.69
CA TYR A 251 2.20 -25.62 -10.78
C TYR A 251 1.14 -24.54 -10.98
N LEU A 252 -0.10 -24.74 -10.54
CA LEU A 252 -1.17 -23.75 -10.64
C LEU A 252 -1.03 -22.62 -9.61
N TYR A 253 -0.31 -22.87 -8.51
CA TYR A 253 -0.27 -21.98 -7.35
C TYR A 253 1.08 -21.25 -7.18
N TYR A 254 2.10 -21.59 -7.99
CA TYR A 254 3.45 -21.02 -7.84
C TYR A 254 3.49 -19.49 -7.90
N ASP A 255 2.87 -18.91 -8.91
CA ASP A 255 2.92 -17.47 -9.13
C ASP A 255 2.15 -16.72 -8.03
N GLU A 256 1.03 -17.29 -7.58
CA GLU A 256 0.23 -16.70 -6.51
C GLU A 256 0.94 -16.78 -5.16
N ILE A 257 1.51 -17.93 -4.80
CA ILE A 257 2.29 -18.06 -3.56
C ILE A 257 3.52 -17.14 -3.60
N ALA A 258 4.19 -17.04 -4.75
CA ALA A 258 5.30 -16.10 -4.90
C ALA A 258 4.87 -14.65 -4.75
N ARG A 259 3.73 -14.26 -5.31
CA ARG A 259 3.14 -12.92 -5.14
C ARG A 259 2.84 -12.62 -3.67
N LEU A 260 2.19 -13.53 -2.95
CA LEU A 260 1.88 -13.39 -1.53
C LEU A 260 3.16 -13.29 -0.69
N PHE A 261 4.16 -14.11 -0.99
CA PHE A 261 5.45 -14.05 -0.30
C PHE A 261 6.17 -12.71 -0.49
N LEU A 262 6.08 -12.09 -1.68
CA LEU A 262 6.64 -10.76 -1.91
C LEU A 262 5.96 -9.67 -1.07
N ILE A 263 4.67 -9.82 -0.71
CA ILE A 263 3.99 -8.90 0.22
C ILE A 263 4.66 -8.94 1.60
N ILE A 264 4.93 -10.15 2.11
CA ILE A 264 5.62 -10.36 3.39
C ILE A 264 7.02 -9.74 3.36
N CYS A 265 7.73 -9.84 2.22
CA CYS A 265 9.06 -9.26 2.05
C CYS A 265 9.08 -7.72 2.23
N LYS A 266 8.00 -7.02 1.88
CA LYS A 266 7.86 -5.56 2.09
C LYS A 266 7.79 -5.16 3.57
N MET A 267 7.47 -6.11 4.44
CA MET A 267 7.34 -5.97 5.91
C MET A 267 8.34 -6.88 6.64
N SER A 268 9.55 -7.03 6.08
CA SER A 268 10.55 -8.01 6.53
C SER A 268 10.93 -7.93 8.01
N GLN A 269 10.88 -6.74 8.61
CA GLN A 269 11.18 -6.56 10.05
C GLN A 269 10.14 -7.25 10.95
N ALA A 270 8.87 -7.27 10.54
CA ALA A 270 7.78 -7.82 11.35
C ALA A 270 7.75 -9.36 11.38
N SER A 271 8.30 -10.01 10.35
CA SER A 271 8.26 -11.47 10.16
C SER A 271 9.64 -12.10 9.99
N GLU A 272 10.63 -11.58 10.71
CA GLU A 272 12.03 -11.88 10.46
C GLU A 272 12.36 -13.38 10.50
N GLN A 273 11.90 -14.05 11.56
CA GLN A 273 12.16 -15.46 11.80
C GLN A 273 11.48 -16.36 10.75
N TRP A 274 10.23 -16.05 10.42
CA TRP A 274 9.46 -16.81 9.44
C TRP A 274 10.10 -16.72 8.05
N ILE A 275 10.47 -15.51 7.60
CA ILE A 275 11.13 -15.33 6.29
C ILE A 275 12.44 -16.10 6.23
N LYS A 276 13.29 -15.99 7.27
CA LYS A 276 14.56 -16.74 7.34
C LYS A 276 14.34 -18.24 7.22
N SER A 277 13.38 -18.79 7.96
CA SER A 277 13.08 -20.21 7.91
C SER A 277 12.55 -20.61 6.52
N TYR A 278 11.54 -19.89 6.02
CA TYR A 278 10.86 -20.20 4.77
C TYR A 278 11.81 -20.16 3.57
N VAL A 279 12.63 -19.12 3.45
CA VAL A 279 13.59 -18.99 2.33
C VAL A 279 14.67 -20.08 2.40
N ASN A 280 15.16 -20.44 3.59
CA ASN A 280 16.12 -21.55 3.70
C ASN A 280 15.48 -22.88 3.27
N CYS A 281 14.23 -23.16 3.68
CA CYS A 281 13.50 -24.33 3.18
C CYS A 281 13.40 -24.32 1.64
N MET A 282 13.13 -23.16 1.03
CA MET A 282 13.07 -23.05 -0.44
C MET A 282 14.43 -23.28 -1.10
N ILE A 283 15.52 -22.81 -0.50
CA ILE A 283 16.89 -23.12 -0.97
C ILE A 283 17.14 -24.63 -0.93
N ASP A 284 16.75 -25.30 0.15
CA ASP A 284 16.93 -26.74 0.31
C ASP A 284 16.08 -27.51 -0.71
N TYR A 285 14.80 -27.15 -0.87
CA TYR A 285 13.92 -27.75 -1.89
C TYR A 285 14.40 -27.53 -3.31
N TYR A 286 15.01 -26.38 -3.61
CA TYR A 286 15.58 -26.12 -4.93
C TYR A 286 16.79 -27.01 -5.24
N ASN A 287 17.65 -27.21 -4.24
CA ASN A 287 18.86 -28.03 -4.35
C ASN A 287 18.55 -29.54 -4.37
N ASN A 288 17.46 -29.95 -3.71
CA ASN A 288 17.02 -31.35 -3.68
C ASN A 288 16.42 -31.80 -5.03
N ASP A 289 16.40 -33.11 -5.24
CA ASP A 289 15.83 -33.75 -6.45
C ASP A 289 14.32 -34.02 -6.37
N ASP A 290 13.68 -33.65 -5.25
CA ASP A 290 12.23 -33.74 -5.12
C ASP A 290 11.54 -32.71 -6.02
N LYS A 291 10.99 -33.20 -7.14
CA LYS A 291 10.29 -32.38 -8.13
C LYS A 291 9.07 -31.66 -7.56
N LYS A 292 8.49 -32.15 -6.46
CA LYS A 292 7.23 -31.64 -5.91
C LYS A 292 7.36 -30.19 -5.44
N TYR A 293 8.41 -29.89 -4.67
CA TYR A 293 8.64 -28.54 -4.12
C TYR A 293 9.64 -27.71 -4.94
N LYS A 294 10.35 -28.33 -5.89
CA LYS A 294 11.35 -27.63 -6.70
C LYS A 294 10.77 -26.50 -7.54
N GLY A 295 9.52 -26.63 -8.02
CA GLY A 295 8.86 -25.61 -8.82
C GLY A 295 8.53 -24.35 -8.01
N ILE A 296 7.91 -24.50 -6.85
CA ILE A 296 7.60 -23.37 -5.96
C ILE A 296 8.87 -22.71 -5.43
N ALA A 297 9.87 -23.51 -5.05
CA ALA A 297 11.17 -23.01 -4.65
C ALA A 297 11.82 -22.18 -5.76
N LYS A 298 11.81 -22.68 -7.00
CA LYS A 298 12.32 -21.93 -8.16
C LYS A 298 11.55 -20.62 -8.36
N ALA A 299 10.22 -20.62 -8.22
CA ALA A 299 9.40 -19.41 -8.37
C ALA A 299 9.73 -18.37 -7.29
N ILE A 300 9.84 -18.78 -6.03
CA ILE A 300 10.20 -17.89 -4.91
C ILE A 300 11.59 -17.28 -5.09
N LEU A 301 12.62 -18.11 -5.35
CA LEU A 301 13.99 -17.64 -5.54
C LEU A 301 14.11 -16.70 -6.76
N LYS A 302 13.40 -17.01 -7.85
CA LYS A 302 13.32 -16.14 -9.04
C LYS A 302 12.69 -14.80 -8.69
N SER A 303 11.54 -14.81 -8.02
CA SER A 303 10.78 -13.60 -7.67
C SER A 303 11.57 -12.67 -6.74
N LEU A 304 12.30 -13.23 -5.77
CA LEU A 304 13.21 -12.47 -4.90
C LEU A 304 14.31 -11.73 -5.65
N LEU A 305 14.81 -12.28 -6.77
CA LEU A 305 15.90 -11.70 -7.54
C LEU A 305 15.40 -10.76 -8.65
N GLN A 306 14.22 -11.02 -9.23
CA GLN A 306 13.63 -10.19 -10.28
C GLN A 306 12.94 -8.95 -9.72
N ASN A 307 12.22 -9.09 -8.61
CA ASN A 307 11.49 -8.01 -7.95
C ASN A 307 11.87 -7.92 -6.46
N PRO A 308 13.15 -7.68 -6.14
CA PRO A 308 13.59 -7.57 -4.75
C PRO A 308 12.90 -6.39 -4.08
N ASP A 309 12.40 -6.57 -2.87
CA ASP A 309 11.97 -5.44 -2.06
C ASP A 309 13.19 -4.85 -1.30
N PRO A 310 13.36 -3.51 -1.27
CA PRO A 310 14.45 -2.87 -0.52
C PRO A 310 14.47 -3.25 0.98
N THR A 311 13.30 -3.44 1.60
CA THR A 311 13.18 -3.84 3.01
C THR A 311 13.76 -5.22 3.22
N PHE A 312 13.45 -6.18 2.35
CA PHE A 312 14.03 -7.52 2.41
C PHE A 312 15.56 -7.52 2.31
N VAL A 313 16.11 -6.80 1.32
CA VAL A 313 17.57 -6.77 1.10
C VAL A 313 18.29 -6.07 2.27
N SER A 314 17.69 -5.02 2.83
CA SER A 314 18.27 -4.31 3.98
C SER A 314 18.26 -5.14 5.28
N VAL A 315 17.21 -5.94 5.51
CA VAL A 315 17.10 -6.80 6.70
C VAL A 315 17.93 -8.09 6.54
N PHE A 316 18.02 -8.64 5.33
CA PHE A 316 18.63 -9.95 5.07
C PHE A 316 19.69 -9.95 3.95
N PRO A 317 20.76 -9.16 4.03
CA PRO A 317 21.77 -9.10 2.97
C PRO A 317 22.44 -10.47 2.73
N ASP A 318 22.77 -11.22 3.78
CA ASP A 318 23.41 -12.54 3.65
C ASP A 318 22.48 -13.59 3.02
N LEU A 319 21.20 -13.58 3.41
CA LEU A 319 20.20 -14.50 2.87
C LEU A 319 19.92 -14.18 1.40
N ALA A 320 19.82 -12.90 1.06
CA ALA A 320 19.68 -12.40 -0.29
C ALA A 320 20.83 -12.88 -1.18
N ILE A 321 22.08 -12.74 -0.72
CA ILE A 321 23.28 -13.26 -1.40
C ILE A 321 23.22 -14.79 -1.54
N LYS A 322 22.82 -15.51 -0.49
CA LYS A 322 22.67 -16.97 -0.53
C LYS A 322 21.64 -17.42 -1.58
N VAL A 323 20.52 -16.71 -1.70
CA VAL A 323 19.50 -16.93 -2.74
C VAL A 323 20.10 -16.72 -4.13
N ALA A 324 20.82 -15.61 -4.34
CA ALA A 324 21.46 -15.31 -5.63
C ALA A 324 22.47 -16.40 -6.03
N ASN A 325 23.34 -16.81 -5.11
CA ASN A 325 24.30 -17.90 -5.36
C ASN A 325 23.58 -19.21 -5.71
N THR A 326 22.55 -19.58 -4.97
CA THR A 326 21.77 -20.81 -5.20
C THR A 326 21.10 -20.80 -6.58
N TYR A 327 20.60 -19.65 -7.02
CA TYR A 327 19.81 -19.54 -8.24
C TYR A 327 20.67 -19.35 -9.50
N TRP A 328 21.75 -18.56 -9.40
CA TRP A 328 22.60 -18.17 -10.53
C TRP A 328 23.84 -19.04 -10.73
N ILE A 329 24.44 -19.61 -9.68
CA ILE A 329 25.62 -20.46 -9.83
C ILE A 329 25.19 -21.88 -10.21
N LYS A 330 25.94 -22.52 -11.10
CA LYS A 330 25.64 -23.89 -11.53
C LYS A 330 26.10 -24.88 -10.47
N ASN A 331 25.17 -25.71 -9.97
CA ASN A 331 25.52 -26.86 -9.13
C ASN A 331 25.99 -28.03 -10.02
N ASP A 332 27.15 -28.61 -9.71
CA ASP A 332 27.77 -29.72 -10.45
C ASP A 332 26.97 -31.04 -10.43
N SER A 333 25.95 -31.15 -9.57
CA SER A 333 25.12 -32.35 -9.42
C SER A 333 24.18 -32.64 -10.60
N ASN A 334 23.90 -31.66 -11.47
CA ASN A 334 23.03 -31.84 -12.66
C ASN A 334 23.78 -32.34 -13.91
N ASN A 335 24.91 -33.04 -13.73
CA ASN A 335 25.76 -33.53 -14.82
C ASN A 335 25.21 -34.77 -15.57
N MET A 336 24.04 -35.30 -15.25
CA MET A 336 23.45 -36.43 -15.99
C MET A 336 22.19 -36.02 -16.76
N LYS A 337 22.37 -35.31 -17.88
CA LYS A 337 21.53 -35.32 -19.11
C LYS A 337 21.95 -34.16 -20.02
N ARG A 338 23.21 -34.12 -20.42
CA ARG A 338 23.71 -33.22 -21.46
C ARG A 338 24.12 -34.01 -22.69
N PHE A 339 23.13 -34.59 -23.36
CA PHE A 339 23.27 -34.90 -24.78
C PHE A 339 22.01 -34.40 -25.47
N HIS A 340 22.19 -33.47 -26.41
CA HIS A 340 21.19 -32.81 -27.25
C HIS A 340 20.36 -31.73 -26.54
N ASN A 341 20.87 -30.51 -26.53
CA ASN A 341 20.07 -29.35 -26.93
C ASN A 341 21.00 -28.21 -27.36
N ILE A 342 20.98 -27.95 -28.67
CA ILE A 342 21.54 -26.81 -29.36
C ILE A 342 20.75 -25.59 -28.87
N GLY A 343 21.33 -24.75 -28.00
CA GLY A 343 20.65 -23.56 -27.46
C GLY A 343 21.08 -23.06 -26.08
N TYR A 344 22.12 -23.62 -25.46
CA TYR A 344 22.69 -23.04 -24.24
C TYR A 344 23.38 -21.71 -24.56
N GLY A 345 22.99 -20.64 -23.86
CA GLY A 345 23.70 -19.36 -23.90
C GLY A 345 25.11 -19.47 -23.28
N ASN A 346 25.89 -18.40 -23.42
CA ASN A 346 27.30 -18.39 -23.03
C ASN A 346 27.52 -18.50 -21.50
N GLU A 347 26.46 -18.45 -20.69
CA GLU A 347 26.54 -18.38 -19.21
C GLU A 347 27.23 -19.59 -18.60
N SER A 348 27.02 -20.78 -19.18
CA SER A 348 27.62 -22.00 -18.65
C SER A 348 29.14 -22.08 -18.79
N TYR A 349 29.74 -21.30 -19.70
CA TYR A 349 31.21 -21.14 -19.79
C TYR A 349 31.79 -20.39 -18.58
N PHE A 350 30.94 -19.66 -17.85
CA PHE A 350 31.34 -18.91 -16.66
C PHE A 350 30.91 -19.62 -15.36
N GLY A 351 30.53 -20.90 -15.41
CA GLY A 351 30.04 -21.61 -14.22
C GLY A 351 28.65 -21.19 -13.76
N LEU A 352 27.92 -20.43 -14.57
CA LEU A 352 26.60 -19.94 -14.24
C LEU A 352 25.50 -20.89 -14.76
N SER A 353 24.37 -20.88 -14.07
CA SER A 353 23.15 -21.57 -14.46
C SER A 353 22.45 -20.81 -15.59
N ASN A 354 21.59 -21.49 -16.35
CA ASN A 354 20.77 -20.81 -17.37
C ASN A 354 19.83 -19.76 -16.75
N ASN A 355 19.58 -19.79 -15.44
CA ASN A 355 18.76 -18.78 -14.78
C ASN A 355 19.54 -17.47 -14.53
N ALA A 356 20.86 -17.47 -14.66
CA ALA A 356 21.69 -16.27 -14.64
C ALA A 356 21.65 -15.53 -16.00
N ASN A 357 21.09 -16.15 -17.03
CA ASN A 357 20.91 -15.52 -18.32
C ASN A 357 19.85 -14.42 -18.20
N LEU A 358 20.32 -13.17 -18.19
CA LEU A 358 19.50 -11.96 -18.10
C LEU A 358 18.98 -11.52 -19.49
N SER A 359 18.91 -12.42 -20.49
CA SER A 359 18.50 -12.12 -21.87
C SER A 359 17.01 -11.80 -22.04
N SER A 360 16.39 -11.02 -21.15
CA SER A 360 15.40 -10.03 -21.58
C SER A 360 16.17 -8.78 -21.99
N VAL A 361 16.76 -8.85 -23.17
CA VAL A 361 17.44 -7.76 -23.85
C VAL A 361 16.40 -6.69 -24.17
N ASP A 362 16.25 -5.74 -23.27
CA ASP A 362 16.20 -4.32 -23.65
C ASP A 362 17.34 -3.63 -22.89
N GLU A 363 18.42 -3.42 -23.63
CA GLU A 363 19.72 -2.85 -23.28
C GLU A 363 19.61 -1.67 -22.29
N SER A 364 20.25 -1.78 -21.10
CA SER A 364 20.94 -0.69 -20.37
C SER A 364 21.29 -1.03 -18.90
N GLY A 365 22.56 -1.36 -18.64
CA GLY A 365 23.31 -1.02 -17.41
C GLY A 365 23.01 -1.75 -16.08
N VAL A 366 23.97 -1.63 -15.15
CA VAL A 366 23.92 -2.12 -13.75
C VAL A 366 22.67 -1.65 -12.99
N TYR A 367 22.06 -0.55 -13.43
CA TYR A 367 20.85 0.04 -12.87
C TYR A 367 19.55 -0.75 -13.14
N LYS A 368 19.52 -1.69 -14.09
CA LYS A 368 18.37 -2.56 -14.33
C LYS A 368 18.39 -3.86 -13.52
N ASN A 369 19.53 -4.27 -12.97
CA ASN A 369 19.55 -5.37 -12.00
C ASN A 369 19.27 -4.79 -10.61
N THR A 370 17.98 -4.64 -10.32
CA THR A 370 17.48 -4.04 -9.07
C THR A 370 18.05 -4.74 -7.83
N PHE A 371 18.32 -6.05 -7.91
CA PHE A 371 18.93 -6.81 -6.82
C PHE A 371 20.36 -6.36 -6.52
N ILE A 372 21.23 -6.32 -7.55
CA ILE A 372 22.61 -5.86 -7.39
C ILE A 372 22.64 -4.41 -6.89
N TRP A 373 21.75 -3.57 -7.41
CA TRP A 373 21.65 -2.19 -6.94
C TRP A 373 21.25 -2.12 -5.46
N TYR A 374 20.24 -2.87 -5.03
CA TYR A 374 19.80 -2.85 -3.63
C TYR A 374 20.84 -3.43 -2.68
N ILE A 375 21.52 -4.53 -3.01
CA ILE A 375 22.54 -5.09 -2.10
C ILE A 375 23.69 -4.10 -1.91
N LEU A 376 24.16 -3.46 -2.99
CA LEU A 376 25.20 -2.43 -2.91
C LEU A 376 24.74 -1.16 -2.19
N LYS A 377 23.46 -0.80 -2.31
CA LYS A 377 22.88 0.39 -1.66
C LYS A 377 22.69 0.19 -0.15
N TYR A 378 22.17 -0.95 0.27
CA TYR A 378 21.79 -1.19 1.67
C TYR A 378 22.89 -1.87 2.50
N ASP A 379 23.75 -2.68 1.88
CA ASP A 379 24.94 -3.24 2.52
C ASP A 379 26.12 -3.30 1.53
N PHE A 380 26.73 -2.13 1.30
CA PHE A 380 27.80 -1.96 0.31
C PHE A 380 28.94 -2.96 0.49
N LYS A 381 29.38 -3.20 1.74
CA LYS A 381 30.51 -4.08 2.01
C LYS A 381 30.20 -5.51 1.58
N LYS A 382 29.08 -6.08 2.05
CA LYS A 382 28.71 -7.46 1.70
C LYS A 382 28.39 -7.59 0.22
N GLY A 383 27.70 -6.62 -0.36
CA GLY A 383 27.41 -6.60 -1.78
C GLY A 383 28.67 -6.57 -2.64
N PHE A 384 29.64 -5.73 -2.29
CA PHE A 384 30.90 -5.59 -3.02
C PHE A 384 31.77 -6.85 -2.90
N ASP A 385 31.92 -7.38 -1.68
CA ASP A 385 32.66 -8.63 -1.42
C ASP A 385 32.05 -9.80 -2.22
N TRP A 386 30.73 -9.89 -2.26
CA TRP A 386 30.02 -10.91 -3.04
C TRP A 386 30.22 -10.74 -4.55
N VAL A 387 30.13 -9.51 -5.10
CA VAL A 387 30.38 -9.25 -6.52
C VAL A 387 31.81 -9.65 -6.91
N ILE A 388 32.80 -9.37 -6.07
CA ILE A 388 34.18 -9.83 -6.28
C ILE A 388 34.23 -11.37 -6.30
N SER A 389 33.62 -12.02 -5.31
CA SER A 389 33.60 -13.48 -5.21
C SER A 389 32.94 -14.14 -6.42
N LEU A 390 31.80 -13.60 -6.87
CA LEU A 390 31.10 -14.07 -8.07
C LEU A 390 31.96 -13.90 -9.33
N SER A 391 32.61 -12.74 -9.47
CA SER A 391 33.51 -12.46 -10.61
C SER A 391 34.70 -13.42 -10.63
N ASN A 392 35.33 -13.64 -9.47
CA ASN A 392 36.44 -14.58 -9.33
C ASN A 392 36.02 -16.01 -9.66
N HIS A 393 34.82 -16.43 -9.25
CA HIS A 393 34.27 -17.73 -9.63
C HIS A 393 34.14 -17.86 -11.14
N CYS A 394 33.50 -16.88 -11.81
CA CYS A 394 33.35 -16.89 -13.27
C CYS A 394 34.69 -16.98 -14.00
N VAL A 395 35.70 -16.21 -13.58
CA VAL A 395 37.05 -16.23 -14.17
C VAL A 395 37.74 -17.57 -13.92
N SER A 396 37.60 -18.13 -12.72
CA SER A 396 38.20 -19.43 -12.39
C SER A 396 37.65 -20.57 -13.24
N VAL A 397 36.34 -20.56 -13.54
CA VAL A 397 35.72 -21.57 -14.40
C VAL A 397 36.08 -21.38 -15.87
N LEU A 398 36.22 -20.14 -16.34
CA LEU A 398 36.63 -19.86 -17.71
C LEU A 398 38.09 -20.23 -18.01
N ASN A 399 38.96 -20.17 -17.00
CA ASN A 399 40.38 -20.53 -17.12
C ASN A 399 40.65 -22.05 -16.99
N ASN A 400 39.65 -22.84 -16.59
CA ASN A 400 39.69 -24.29 -16.50
C ASN A 400 39.02 -24.92 -17.73
#